data_AF-A0A7X9AD67-F1
#
_entry.id   AF-A0A7X9AD67-F1
#
_cell.length_a   1.000
_cell.length_b   1.000
_cell.length_c   1.000
_cell.angle_alpha   90.00
_cell.angle_beta   90.00
_cell.angle_gamma   90.00
#
_symmetry.space_group_name_H-M   'P 1'
#
loop_
_entity.id
_entity.type
_entity.pdbx_description
1 polymer ?
#
loop_
_entity_poly.entity_id
_entity_poly.type
_entity_poly.pdbx_seq_one_letter_code
_entity_poly.pdbx_strand_id
1 'polypeptide(L)'
;MKKIFVLIIALLTLFIATSCELFMQEPAAGKVYAIFMALDYQVKKGDGSHGDSQKALHGTINDAKTQLIAFEKVATRAGLTFSGYSFLQIGNDDGINIEIGSTTVNSYPTLENLQAAITALRTITTDNDLILFTFSGHAIGGGIALKESMATKPIHDLIEAETLLDLFSNLKGRKLIILDACETGLAIPHSQESSSTLLENSISKWYAKYFSQTSEHDRSIYVMSSSAGTDSYEAEFNGKSYGVFTQALLKGLGWDFSQDKLGSAPAPAIQNDRLTTDGLLRYIKEHQAYPYKRSLTNTNPIQHPMVTGGARDMVIFTF
;
A
#
# COMPACT_ATOMS: atom_id res chain seq x y z
N MET A 1 -43.05 6.66 39.13
CA MET A 1 -43.15 5.47 38.24
C MET A 1 -43.41 5.83 36.78
N LYS A 2 -44.51 6.51 36.40
CA LYS A 2 -44.78 6.89 34.99
C LYS A 2 -43.66 7.70 34.29
N LYS A 3 -43.04 8.67 34.97
CA LYS A 3 -41.93 9.48 34.41
C LYS A 3 -40.65 8.67 34.16
N ILE A 4 -40.35 7.71 35.03
CA ILE A 4 -39.18 6.81 34.89
C ILE A 4 -39.43 5.84 33.72
N PHE A 5 -40.64 5.34 33.58
CA PHE A 5 -41.02 4.46 32.47
C PHE A 5 -40.92 5.16 31.11
N VAL A 6 -41.34 6.43 31.01
CA VAL A 6 -41.19 7.24 29.79
C VAL A 6 -39.71 7.50 29.47
N LEU A 7 -38.88 7.77 30.50
CA LEU A 7 -37.44 7.96 30.30
C LEU A 7 -36.75 6.69 29.79
N ILE A 8 -37.10 5.53 30.35
CA ILE A 8 -36.57 4.23 29.91
C ILE A 8 -36.98 3.95 28.47
N ILE A 9 -38.22 4.21 28.10
CA ILE A 9 -38.69 4.04 26.71
C ILE A 9 -37.94 4.97 25.77
N ALA A 10 -37.74 6.24 26.14
CA ALA A 10 -37.00 7.22 25.33
C ALA A 10 -35.53 6.84 25.14
N LEU A 11 -34.88 6.29 26.17
CA LEU A 11 -33.52 5.74 26.08
C LEU A 11 -33.48 4.52 25.18
N LEU A 12 -34.46 3.62 25.29
CA LEU A 12 -34.53 2.42 24.47
C LEU A 12 -34.74 2.75 22.99
N THR A 13 -35.63 3.70 22.67
CA THR A 13 -35.82 4.16 21.28
C THR A 13 -34.61 4.91 20.75
N LEU A 14 -33.90 5.68 21.60
CA LEU A 14 -32.63 6.29 21.19
C LEU A 14 -31.58 5.21 20.87
N PHE A 15 -31.45 4.19 21.71
CA PHE A 15 -30.55 3.06 21.46
C PHE A 15 -30.93 2.27 20.20
N ILE A 16 -32.23 2.05 19.97
CA ILE A 16 -32.70 1.33 18.77
C ILE A 16 -32.50 2.20 17.52
N ALA A 17 -32.75 3.52 17.59
CA ALA A 17 -32.56 4.42 16.47
C ALA A 17 -31.09 4.64 16.11
N THR A 18 -30.17 4.63 17.09
CA THR A 18 -28.72 4.63 16.84
C THR A 18 -28.18 3.25 16.47
N SER A 19 -28.91 2.17 16.78
CA SER A 19 -28.49 0.81 16.45
C SER A 19 -28.56 0.49 14.95
N CYS A 20 -29.44 1.12 14.17
CA CYS A 20 -29.55 0.86 12.73
C CYS A 20 -28.32 1.30 11.92
N GLU A 21 -27.58 2.32 12.36
CA GLU A 21 -26.27 2.65 11.76
C GLU A 21 -25.11 1.82 12.35
N LEU A 22 -25.33 1.20 13.52
CA LEU A 22 -24.32 0.40 14.23
C LEU A 22 -24.25 -1.06 13.74
N PHE A 23 -25.28 -1.55 13.04
CA PHE A 23 -25.38 -2.91 12.51
C PHE A 23 -25.45 -2.94 10.98
N MET A 24 -24.70 -2.07 10.30
CA MET A 24 -24.44 -2.34 8.88
C MET A 24 -23.68 -3.66 8.79
N GLN A 25 -24.31 -4.64 8.13
CA GLN A 25 -23.69 -5.91 7.84
C GLN A 25 -22.39 -5.65 7.07
N GLU A 26 -21.27 -6.20 7.54
CA GLU A 26 -20.01 -6.05 6.83
C GLU A 26 -20.20 -6.58 5.39
N PRO A 27 -19.84 -5.80 4.36
CA PRO A 27 -19.94 -6.28 3.00
C PRO A 27 -19.14 -7.57 2.86
N ALA A 28 -19.71 -8.54 2.13
CA ALA A 28 -19.07 -9.83 1.93
C ALA A 28 -17.69 -9.62 1.27
N ALA A 29 -16.64 -10.16 1.89
CA ALA A 29 -15.29 -10.04 1.37
C ALA A 29 -15.17 -10.82 0.05
N GLY A 30 -14.76 -10.12 -1.01
CA GLY A 30 -14.46 -10.71 -2.30
C GLY A 30 -13.09 -11.40 -2.32
N LYS A 31 -12.50 -11.51 -3.52
CA LYS A 31 -11.15 -12.02 -3.74
C LYS A 31 -10.12 -10.91 -3.56
N VAL A 32 -8.87 -11.32 -3.39
CA VAL A 32 -7.72 -10.42 -3.39
C VAL A 32 -6.94 -10.60 -4.69
N TYR A 33 -6.71 -9.50 -5.40
CA TYR A 33 -5.82 -9.44 -6.55
C TYR A 33 -4.68 -8.49 -6.23
N ALA A 34 -3.44 -8.89 -6.51
CA ALA A 34 -2.28 -8.12 -6.09
C ALA A 34 -1.23 -8.02 -7.19
N ILE A 35 -0.68 -6.82 -7.41
CA ILE A 35 0.47 -6.57 -8.26
C ILE A 35 1.63 -6.10 -7.37
N PHE A 36 2.74 -6.84 -7.37
CA PHE A 36 3.96 -6.48 -6.64
C PHE A 36 5.03 -6.08 -7.64
N MET A 37 5.30 -4.79 -7.73
CA MET A 37 6.24 -4.21 -8.67
C MET A 37 7.54 -3.80 -7.99
N ALA A 38 8.68 -4.22 -8.53
CA ALA A 38 9.98 -3.80 -8.02
C ALA A 38 11.06 -3.76 -9.09
N LEU A 39 12.01 -2.83 -8.93
CA LEU A 39 13.12 -2.62 -9.85
C LEU A 39 14.43 -2.56 -9.05
N ASP A 40 15.46 -3.30 -9.46
CA ASP A 40 16.80 -3.22 -8.86
C ASP A 40 17.72 -2.22 -9.56
N TYR A 41 17.32 -1.71 -10.73
CA TYR A 41 18.06 -0.75 -11.55
C TYR A 41 19.48 -1.20 -11.92
N GLN A 42 19.75 -2.52 -11.90
CA GLN A 42 21.08 -3.03 -12.27
C GLN A 42 21.23 -3.12 -13.79
N VAL A 43 22.13 -2.31 -14.36
CA VAL A 43 22.51 -2.38 -15.79
C VAL A 43 23.85 -3.13 -15.97
N LYS A 44 24.06 -3.79 -17.11
CA LYS A 44 25.34 -4.44 -17.46
C LYS A 44 26.52 -3.47 -17.39
N LYS A 45 27.56 -3.82 -16.62
CA LYS A 45 28.91 -3.24 -16.82
C LYS A 45 29.39 -3.58 -18.23
N GLY A 46 29.50 -2.58 -19.11
CA GLY A 46 30.17 -2.70 -20.41
C GLY A 46 29.34 -2.38 -21.66
N ASP A 47 28.12 -1.86 -21.53
CA ASP A 47 27.31 -1.40 -22.67
C ASP A 47 27.67 0.02 -23.17
N GLY A 48 28.71 0.65 -22.60
CA GLY A 48 29.13 2.01 -22.94
C GLY A 48 28.15 3.09 -22.47
N SER A 49 27.08 2.73 -21.74
CA SER A 49 26.15 3.64 -21.10
C SER A 49 26.78 4.19 -19.83
N HIS A 50 27.75 5.10 -19.98
CA HIS A 50 28.24 5.94 -18.88
C HIS A 50 27.19 7.00 -18.51
N GLY A 51 26.07 6.56 -17.95
CA GLY A 51 24.98 7.45 -17.57
C GLY A 51 23.82 6.78 -16.86
N ASP A 52 24.07 5.87 -15.91
CA ASP A 52 23.06 5.57 -14.90
C ASP A 52 22.98 6.78 -13.95
N SER A 53 21.96 7.60 -14.11
CA SER A 53 21.67 8.68 -13.16
C SER A 53 21.07 8.14 -11.85
N GLN A 54 20.63 6.88 -11.82
CA GLN A 54 20.06 6.21 -10.64
C GLN A 54 20.94 5.07 -10.15
N LYS A 55 21.12 4.98 -8.83
CA LYS A 55 21.95 3.93 -8.20
C LYS A 55 21.19 2.61 -8.18
N ALA A 56 21.87 1.49 -8.38
CA ALA A 56 21.26 0.17 -8.15
C ALA A 56 20.68 0.07 -6.73
N LEU A 57 19.54 -0.62 -6.61
CA LEU A 57 18.89 -0.94 -5.35
C LEU A 57 19.02 -2.43 -5.08
N HIS A 58 19.17 -2.81 -3.81
CA HIS A 58 19.48 -4.19 -3.45
C HIS A 58 18.35 -4.85 -2.66
N GLY A 59 17.41 -4.08 -2.11
CA GLY A 59 16.31 -4.56 -1.28
C GLY A 59 14.99 -4.69 -2.03
N THR A 60 14.76 -3.90 -3.07
CA THR A 60 13.46 -3.81 -3.78
C THR A 60 12.89 -5.15 -4.24
N ILE A 61 13.73 -6.03 -4.80
CA ILE A 61 13.29 -7.35 -5.27
C ILE A 61 12.92 -8.26 -4.11
N ASN A 62 13.63 -8.18 -2.99
CA ASN A 62 13.30 -8.93 -1.78
C ASN A 62 12.01 -8.40 -1.16
N ASP A 63 11.79 -7.09 -1.18
CA ASP A 63 10.55 -6.44 -0.74
C ASP A 63 9.36 -7.05 -1.47
N ALA A 64 9.32 -6.95 -2.80
CA ALA A 64 8.19 -7.42 -3.61
C ALA A 64 7.92 -8.93 -3.43
N LYS A 65 8.98 -9.76 -3.48
CA LYS A 65 8.84 -11.21 -3.31
C LYS A 65 8.30 -11.58 -1.94
N THR A 66 8.82 -10.94 -0.89
CA THR A 66 8.44 -11.27 0.50
C THR A 66 7.05 -10.72 0.83
N GLN A 67 6.72 -9.51 0.35
CA GLN A 67 5.38 -8.95 0.48
C GLN A 67 4.33 -9.83 -0.21
N LEU A 68 4.60 -10.34 -1.42
CA LEU A 68 3.68 -11.26 -2.11
C LEU A 68 3.33 -12.46 -1.25
N ILE A 69 4.36 -13.16 -0.74
CA ILE A 69 4.17 -14.34 0.10
C ILE A 69 3.44 -13.96 1.40
N ALA A 70 3.83 -12.87 2.05
CA ALA A 70 3.22 -12.43 3.30
C ALA A 70 1.72 -12.12 3.11
N PHE A 71 1.37 -11.30 2.12
CA PHE A 71 -0.03 -10.97 1.85
C PHE A 71 -0.86 -12.17 1.40
N GLU A 72 -0.31 -13.06 0.57
CA GLU A 72 -0.99 -14.30 0.19
C GLU A 72 -1.34 -15.13 1.43
N LYS A 73 -0.37 -15.33 2.33
CA LYS A 73 -0.56 -16.12 3.55
C LYS A 73 -1.51 -15.45 4.53
N VAL A 74 -1.46 -14.13 4.67
CA VAL A 74 -2.40 -13.38 5.53
C VAL A 74 -3.83 -13.44 4.95
N ALA A 75 -4.00 -13.24 3.64
CA ALA A 75 -5.30 -13.36 2.97
C ALA A 75 -5.87 -14.77 3.10
N THR A 76 -5.04 -15.80 2.95
CA THR A 76 -5.44 -17.20 3.14
C THR A 76 -5.91 -17.47 4.58
N ARG A 77 -5.24 -16.88 5.58
CA ARG A 77 -5.66 -16.99 6.99
C ARG A 77 -7.01 -16.31 7.25
N ALA A 78 -7.31 -15.23 6.54
CA ALA A 78 -8.61 -14.57 6.54
C ALA A 78 -9.68 -15.32 5.70
N GLY A 79 -9.35 -16.51 5.18
CA GLY A 79 -10.29 -17.32 4.38
C GLY A 79 -10.52 -16.79 2.96
N LEU A 80 -9.66 -15.89 2.46
CA LEU A 80 -9.83 -15.26 1.14
C LEU A 80 -8.99 -15.96 0.06
N THR A 81 -9.51 -15.95 -1.17
CA THR A 81 -8.74 -16.34 -2.35
C THR A 81 -7.81 -15.20 -2.76
N PHE A 82 -6.54 -15.51 -3.01
CA PHE A 82 -5.51 -14.53 -3.39
C PHE A 82 -4.92 -14.86 -4.77
N SER A 83 -4.81 -13.86 -5.65
CA SER A 83 -4.11 -13.94 -6.93
C SER A 83 -3.05 -12.84 -6.99
N GLY A 84 -1.77 -13.21 -6.87
CA GLY A 84 -0.65 -12.28 -6.87
C GLY A 84 0.20 -12.37 -8.14
N TYR A 85 0.64 -11.22 -8.64
CA TYR A 85 1.44 -11.09 -9.85
C TYR A 85 2.69 -10.27 -9.55
N SER A 86 3.87 -10.78 -9.92
CA SER A 86 5.14 -10.08 -9.70
C SER A 86 5.62 -9.39 -10.97
N PHE A 87 5.85 -8.08 -10.90
CA PHE A 87 6.41 -7.27 -11.97
C PHE A 87 7.82 -6.83 -11.58
N LEU A 88 8.82 -7.63 -11.94
CA LEU A 88 10.18 -7.49 -11.42
C LEU A 88 11.16 -7.17 -12.55
N GLN A 89 11.98 -6.15 -12.35
CA GLN A 89 13.20 -5.94 -13.14
C GLN A 89 14.39 -6.39 -12.31
N ILE A 90 14.97 -7.54 -12.69
CA ILE A 90 16.14 -8.14 -12.05
C ILE A 90 17.29 -8.12 -13.05
N GLY A 91 18.25 -7.22 -12.87
CA GLY A 91 19.33 -7.04 -13.84
C GLY A 91 18.81 -6.76 -15.25
N ASN A 92 19.11 -7.67 -16.19
CA ASN A 92 18.73 -7.51 -17.60
C ASN A 92 17.69 -8.57 -18.04
N ASP A 93 16.84 -9.04 -17.12
CA ASP A 93 15.72 -9.89 -17.46
C ASP A 93 14.64 -9.09 -18.20
N ASP A 94 13.97 -9.68 -19.19
CA ASP A 94 12.93 -9.06 -20.01
C ASP A 94 11.51 -9.33 -19.46
N GLY A 95 11.44 -9.81 -18.21
CA GLY A 95 10.22 -10.29 -17.59
C GLY A 95 9.73 -11.61 -18.20
N ILE A 96 8.61 -12.10 -17.68
CA ILE A 96 7.96 -13.32 -18.15
C ILE A 96 6.51 -13.04 -18.52
N ASN A 97 5.96 -13.83 -19.45
CA ASN A 97 4.54 -13.76 -19.73
C ASN A 97 3.76 -14.46 -18.61
N ILE A 98 2.80 -13.74 -18.02
CA ILE A 98 1.90 -14.21 -16.98
C ILE A 98 0.46 -14.10 -17.43
N GLU A 99 -0.41 -14.96 -16.90
CA GLU A 99 -1.84 -14.94 -17.21
C GLU A 99 -2.60 -14.18 -16.12
N ILE A 100 -3.36 -13.16 -16.53
CA ILE A 100 -4.29 -12.43 -15.68
C ILE A 100 -5.68 -12.62 -16.26
N GLY A 101 -6.47 -13.49 -15.63
CA GLY A 101 -7.74 -13.93 -16.20
C GLY A 101 -7.51 -14.75 -17.46
N SER A 102 -7.94 -14.23 -18.61
CA SER A 102 -7.73 -14.83 -19.94
C SER A 102 -6.75 -14.04 -20.80
N THR A 103 -5.99 -13.11 -20.20
CA THR A 103 -5.09 -12.20 -20.91
C THR A 103 -3.65 -12.48 -20.50
N THR A 104 -2.81 -12.78 -21.49
CA THR A 104 -1.35 -12.85 -21.32
C THR A 104 -0.76 -11.45 -21.25
N VAL A 105 -0.02 -11.16 -20.18
CA VAL A 105 0.66 -9.88 -19.95
C VAL A 105 2.14 -10.15 -19.67
N ASN A 106 3.04 -9.35 -20.23
CA ASN A 106 4.46 -9.43 -19.89
C ASN A 106 4.71 -8.76 -18.52
N SER A 107 5.47 -9.40 -17.65
CA SER A 107 5.68 -8.97 -16.27
C SER A 107 6.85 -8.00 -16.09
N TYR A 108 7.47 -7.51 -17.16
CA TYR A 108 8.52 -6.50 -17.04
C TYR A 108 7.90 -5.16 -16.61
N PRO A 109 8.48 -4.42 -15.65
CA PRO A 109 7.83 -3.27 -15.01
C PRO A 109 7.92 -1.99 -15.85
N THR A 110 7.20 -1.97 -16.97
CA THR A 110 6.93 -0.79 -17.80
C THR A 110 5.52 -0.25 -17.53
N LEU A 111 5.28 1.00 -17.89
CA LEU A 111 3.93 1.59 -17.83
C LEU A 111 2.94 0.81 -18.69
N GLU A 112 3.33 0.43 -19.91
CA GLU A 112 2.50 -0.32 -20.85
C GLU A 112 2.05 -1.67 -20.26
N ASN A 113 2.97 -2.42 -19.66
CA ASN A 113 2.67 -3.71 -19.05
C ASN A 113 1.78 -3.57 -17.82
N LEU A 114 1.97 -2.52 -17.01
CA LEU A 114 1.06 -2.20 -15.90
C LEU A 114 -0.35 -1.87 -16.39
N GLN A 115 -0.48 -1.06 -17.44
CA GLN A 115 -1.76 -0.73 -18.08
C GLN A 115 -2.46 -1.97 -18.62
N ALA A 116 -1.73 -2.88 -19.25
CA ALA A 116 -2.24 -4.17 -19.72
C ALA A 116 -2.74 -5.03 -18.57
N ALA A 117 -1.98 -5.11 -17.47
CA ALA A 117 -2.35 -5.86 -16.27
C ALA A 117 -3.63 -5.31 -15.62
N ILE A 118 -3.73 -3.99 -15.45
CA ILE A 118 -4.91 -3.32 -14.92
C ILE A 118 -6.12 -3.54 -15.83
N THR A 119 -5.94 -3.45 -17.14
CA THR A 119 -7.01 -3.73 -18.11
C THR A 119 -7.51 -5.17 -18.00
N ALA A 120 -6.60 -6.14 -17.85
CA ALA A 120 -6.95 -7.54 -17.63
C ALA A 120 -7.70 -7.74 -16.31
N LEU A 121 -7.22 -7.16 -15.21
CA LEU A 121 -7.89 -7.21 -13.90
C LEU A 121 -9.32 -6.68 -13.96
N ARG A 122 -9.55 -5.58 -14.68
CA ARG A 122 -10.88 -4.98 -14.84
C ARG A 122 -11.94 -5.96 -15.34
N THR A 123 -11.54 -6.97 -16.11
CA THR A 123 -12.45 -7.98 -16.68
C THR A 123 -12.87 -9.06 -15.67
N ILE A 124 -12.09 -9.26 -14.60
CA ILE A 124 -12.29 -10.36 -13.63
C ILE A 124 -12.61 -9.89 -12.21
N THR A 125 -12.46 -8.60 -11.92
CA THR A 125 -12.74 -8.03 -10.60
C THR A 125 -14.20 -7.59 -10.43
N THR A 126 -14.63 -7.51 -9.17
CA THR A 126 -15.96 -7.08 -8.72
C THR A 126 -15.83 -6.03 -7.60
N ASP A 127 -16.94 -5.36 -7.25
CA ASP A 127 -16.93 -4.27 -6.26
C ASP A 127 -16.59 -4.72 -4.83
N ASN A 128 -16.67 -6.04 -4.56
CA ASN A 128 -16.34 -6.62 -3.27
C ASN A 128 -14.85 -7.02 -3.15
N ASP A 129 -14.10 -7.01 -4.25
CA ASP A 129 -12.71 -7.45 -4.27
C ASP A 129 -11.77 -6.41 -3.64
N LEU A 130 -10.63 -6.89 -3.14
CA LEU A 130 -9.50 -6.07 -2.73
C LEU A 130 -8.42 -6.13 -3.83
N ILE A 131 -7.99 -4.97 -4.30
CA ILE A 131 -6.87 -4.80 -5.21
C ILE A 131 -5.68 -4.26 -4.40
N LEU A 132 -4.56 -4.96 -4.40
CA LEU A 132 -3.33 -4.52 -3.78
C LEU A 132 -2.32 -4.17 -4.89
N PHE A 133 -1.69 -3.01 -4.79
CA PHE A 133 -0.53 -2.68 -5.60
C PHE A 133 0.61 -2.31 -4.68
N THR A 134 1.79 -2.87 -4.90
CA THR A 134 3.00 -2.42 -4.22
C THR A 134 4.06 -2.03 -5.22
N PHE A 135 4.82 -0.99 -4.88
CA PHE A 135 5.96 -0.53 -5.65
C PHE A 135 7.16 -0.39 -4.71
N SER A 136 8.31 -0.96 -5.07
CA SER A 136 9.59 -0.71 -4.41
C SER A 136 10.64 -0.32 -5.45
N GLY A 137 11.18 0.90 -5.32
CA GLY A 137 12.08 1.45 -6.33
C GLY A 137 12.45 2.91 -6.09
N HIS A 138 13.02 3.55 -7.12
CA HIS A 138 13.31 4.98 -7.09
C HIS A 138 12.05 5.81 -7.33
N ALA A 139 12.05 6.99 -6.72
CA ALA A 139 11.12 8.05 -7.05
C ALA A 139 11.85 9.40 -7.02
N ILE A 140 11.44 10.31 -7.91
CA ILE A 140 12.03 11.65 -8.05
C ILE A 140 10.90 12.65 -8.11
N GLY A 141 10.88 13.62 -7.18
CA GLY A 141 9.78 14.60 -7.10
C GLY A 141 8.42 13.95 -6.81
N GLY A 142 8.43 12.74 -6.26
CA GLY A 142 7.26 11.92 -5.96
C GLY A 142 6.66 11.15 -7.14
N GLY A 143 7.22 11.27 -8.35
CA GLY A 143 6.97 10.34 -9.46
C GLY A 143 7.79 9.06 -9.32
N ILE A 144 7.19 7.89 -9.54
CA ILE A 144 7.87 6.58 -9.45
C ILE A 144 8.62 6.28 -10.76
N ALA A 145 9.85 5.77 -10.65
CA ALA A 145 10.70 5.49 -11.80
C ALA A 145 10.48 4.07 -12.32
N LEU A 146 9.82 3.93 -13.47
CA LEU A 146 9.66 2.67 -14.20
C LEU A 146 10.68 2.55 -15.34
N LYS A 147 10.68 1.41 -16.04
CA LYS A 147 11.40 1.27 -17.31
C LYS A 147 10.56 1.84 -18.46
N GLU A 148 11.21 2.61 -19.35
CA GLU A 148 10.60 3.17 -20.56
C GLU A 148 10.17 2.06 -21.55
N SER A 149 11.02 1.04 -21.72
CA SER A 149 10.78 -0.05 -22.67
C SER A 149 11.64 -1.28 -22.33
N MET A 150 11.26 -2.44 -22.85
CA MET A 150 12.08 -3.66 -22.79
C MET A 150 13.39 -3.54 -23.61
N ALA A 151 13.45 -2.66 -24.60
CA ALA A 151 14.48 -2.67 -25.65
C ALA A 151 15.44 -1.46 -25.66
N THR A 152 15.31 -0.47 -24.77
CA THR A 152 16.09 0.78 -24.83
C THR A 152 16.78 1.19 -23.52
N LYS A 153 17.77 2.08 -23.70
CA LYS A 153 18.74 2.75 -22.81
C LYS A 153 18.28 3.09 -21.36
N PRO A 154 19.19 3.46 -20.43
CA PRO A 154 18.94 3.66 -18.98
C PRO A 154 17.95 4.80 -18.60
N ILE A 155 17.13 5.28 -19.53
CA ILE A 155 16.13 6.31 -19.25
C ILE A 155 14.93 5.64 -18.59
N HIS A 156 14.51 6.23 -17.48
CA HIS A 156 13.38 5.79 -16.69
C HIS A 156 12.20 6.71 -16.95
N ASP A 157 11.03 6.12 -17.22
CA ASP A 157 9.78 6.87 -17.23
C ASP A 157 9.41 7.20 -15.79
N LEU A 158 9.23 8.48 -15.49
CA LEU A 158 8.65 8.92 -14.23
C LEU A 158 7.14 8.92 -14.40
N ILE A 159 6.47 8.09 -13.60
CA ILE A 159 5.02 8.09 -13.50
C ILE A 159 4.64 8.92 -12.28
N GLU A 160 3.94 10.02 -12.55
CA GLU A 160 3.35 10.85 -11.50
C GLU A 160 2.28 10.08 -10.72
N ALA A 161 2.16 10.37 -9.43
CA ALA A 161 1.17 9.75 -8.56
C ALA A 161 -0.26 9.84 -9.12
N GLU A 162 -0.64 10.97 -9.70
CA GLU A 162 -1.96 11.16 -10.31
C GLU A 162 -2.22 10.18 -11.46
N THR A 163 -1.24 9.97 -12.35
CA THR A 163 -1.35 8.99 -13.43
C THR A 163 -1.51 7.58 -12.86
N LEU A 164 -0.77 7.23 -11.81
CA LEU A 164 -0.93 5.94 -11.14
C LEU A 164 -2.34 5.80 -10.55
N LEU A 165 -2.85 6.81 -9.84
CA LEU A 165 -4.18 6.77 -9.23
C LEU A 165 -5.29 6.67 -10.29
N ASP A 166 -5.16 7.37 -11.40
CA ASP A 166 -6.11 7.33 -12.51
C ASP A 166 -6.18 5.95 -13.19
N LEU A 167 -5.04 5.25 -13.27
CA LEU A 167 -5.02 3.87 -13.76
C LEU A 167 -5.85 2.96 -12.85
N PHE A 168 -5.73 3.12 -11.54
CA PHE A 168 -6.44 2.28 -10.57
C PHE A 168 -7.90 2.69 -10.34
N SER A 169 -8.28 3.95 -10.58
CA SER A 169 -9.66 4.45 -10.36
C SER A 169 -10.72 3.71 -11.18
N ASN A 170 -10.34 3.20 -12.35
CA ASN A 170 -11.24 2.48 -13.24
C ASN A 170 -11.41 0.98 -12.91
N LEU A 171 -10.68 0.46 -11.91
CA LEU A 171 -10.84 -0.91 -11.43
C LEU A 171 -12.03 -1.01 -10.48
N LYS A 172 -12.72 -2.15 -10.51
CA LYS A 172 -13.70 -2.49 -9.47
C LYS A 172 -13.01 -2.93 -8.18
N GLY A 173 -13.72 -2.77 -7.07
CA GLY A 173 -13.22 -3.14 -5.75
C GLY A 173 -12.53 -1.99 -5.02
N ARG A 174 -12.04 -2.29 -3.81
CA ARG A 174 -11.24 -1.38 -2.99
C ARG A 174 -9.76 -1.58 -3.31
N LYS A 175 -8.98 -0.51 -3.36
CA LYS A 175 -7.57 -0.50 -3.75
C LYS A 175 -6.71 -0.05 -2.57
N LEU A 176 -5.69 -0.83 -2.25
CA LEU A 176 -4.58 -0.41 -1.40
C LEU A 176 -3.32 -0.33 -2.26
N ILE A 177 -2.74 0.86 -2.34
CA ILE A 177 -1.51 1.15 -3.05
C ILE A 177 -0.42 1.36 -1.99
N ILE A 178 0.69 0.63 -2.06
CA ILE A 178 1.82 0.74 -1.12
C ILE A 178 3.05 1.17 -1.90
N LEU A 179 3.61 2.34 -1.58
CA LEU A 179 4.76 2.92 -2.27
C LEU A 179 5.96 2.94 -1.33
N ASP A 180 6.94 2.06 -1.57
CA ASP A 180 8.25 2.11 -0.91
C ASP A 180 9.28 2.80 -1.81
N ALA A 181 9.23 4.13 -1.80
CA ALA A 181 10.13 4.99 -2.56
C ALA A 181 10.20 6.40 -1.94
N CYS A 182 11.32 7.11 -2.19
CA CYS A 182 11.56 8.45 -1.67
C CYS A 182 10.45 9.44 -2.07
N GLU A 183 10.07 10.33 -1.16
CA GLU A 183 9.21 11.50 -1.45
C GLU A 183 7.84 11.23 -2.11
N THR A 184 7.38 9.97 -2.17
CA THR A 184 6.12 9.61 -2.86
C THR A 184 4.87 10.09 -2.14
N GLY A 185 4.92 10.27 -0.82
CA GLY A 185 3.74 10.63 -0.06
C GLY A 185 3.27 12.07 -0.32
N LEU A 186 4.16 13.04 -0.53
CA LEU A 186 3.78 14.42 -0.87
C LEU A 186 3.21 14.57 -2.28
N ALA A 187 3.52 13.65 -3.19
CA ALA A 187 2.95 13.66 -4.54
C ALA A 187 1.52 13.10 -4.60
N ILE A 188 1.04 12.42 -3.55
CA ILE A 188 -0.35 11.98 -3.51
C ILE A 188 -1.25 13.22 -3.31
N PRO A 189 -2.17 13.51 -4.26
CA PRO A 189 -3.03 14.68 -4.16
C PRO A 189 -3.81 14.69 -2.83
N HIS A 190 -3.88 15.88 -2.22
CA HIS A 190 -4.77 16.12 -1.09
C HIS A 190 -6.22 16.07 -1.56
N SER A 191 -6.89 14.93 -1.42
CA SER A 191 -8.34 14.90 -1.64
C SER A 191 -9.08 15.34 -0.38
N GLN A 192 -10.31 15.83 -0.55
CA GLN A 192 -11.23 16.10 0.57
C GLN A 192 -11.60 14.83 1.36
N GLU A 193 -11.13 13.65 0.97
CA GLU A 193 -11.35 12.38 1.67
C GLU A 193 -10.04 11.69 2.07
N SER A 194 -8.89 12.22 1.63
CA SER A 194 -7.54 11.80 1.99
C SER A 194 -6.86 12.90 2.79
N SER A 195 -6.88 12.81 4.12
CA SER A 195 -6.01 13.65 4.95
C SER A 195 -4.71 12.90 5.16
N SER A 196 -3.61 13.50 4.71
CA SER A 196 -2.32 13.26 5.34
C SER A 196 -2.50 13.56 6.84
N THR A 197 -2.44 12.53 7.68
CA THR A 197 -2.48 12.67 9.16
C THR A 197 -1.32 13.53 9.70
N LEU A 198 -0.37 13.90 8.83
CA LEU A 198 0.80 14.70 9.12
C LEU A 198 0.60 16.17 8.74
N LEU A 199 0.03 16.45 7.57
CA LEU A 199 -0.19 17.81 7.08
C LEU A 199 -1.49 18.43 7.65
N GLU A 200 -2.44 17.59 8.06
CA GLU A 200 -3.70 17.99 8.68
C GLU A 200 -3.82 17.43 10.10
N ASN A 201 -3.09 18.02 11.05
CA ASN A 201 -3.03 17.58 12.46
C ASN A 201 -4.15 18.14 13.36
N SER A 202 -5.24 18.67 12.80
CA SER A 202 -6.33 19.25 13.58
C SER A 202 -7.56 18.33 13.61
N ILE A 203 -7.99 17.99 14.82
CA ILE A 203 -9.26 17.29 15.09
C ILE A 203 -10.45 18.00 14.41
N SER A 204 -10.47 19.34 14.38
CA SER A 204 -11.58 20.07 13.76
C SER A 204 -11.60 19.93 12.24
N LYS A 205 -10.42 19.89 11.60
CA LYS A 205 -10.31 19.64 10.15
C LYS A 205 -10.70 18.20 9.82
N TRP A 206 -10.26 17.25 10.66
CA TRP A 206 -10.61 15.85 10.54
C TRP A 206 -12.14 15.62 10.65
N TYR A 207 -12.80 16.23 11.64
CA TYR A 207 -14.26 16.18 11.80
C TYR A 207 -14.99 16.83 10.63
N ALA A 208 -14.58 18.04 10.22
CA ALA A 208 -15.20 18.72 9.08
C ALA A 208 -15.12 17.89 7.79
N LYS A 209 -14.01 17.17 7.61
CA LYS A 209 -13.74 16.28 6.47
C LYS A 209 -14.59 15.00 6.52
N TYR A 210 -14.73 14.38 7.70
CA TYR A 210 -15.59 13.19 7.87
C TYR A 210 -17.06 13.46 7.50
N PHE A 211 -17.55 14.69 7.76
CA PHE A 211 -18.93 15.10 7.53
C PHE A 211 -19.13 15.93 6.24
N SER A 212 -18.10 16.17 5.43
CA SER A 212 -18.26 16.91 4.17
C SER A 212 -18.96 16.04 3.11
N GLN A 213 -19.98 16.60 2.45
CA GLN A 213 -20.78 15.91 1.43
C GLN A 213 -20.19 16.01 0.00
N THR A 214 -19.05 16.68 -0.15
CA THR A 214 -18.37 16.97 -1.42
C THR A 214 -17.33 15.87 -1.72
N SER A 215 -17.77 14.70 -2.16
CA SER A 215 -16.85 13.62 -2.56
C SER A 215 -16.51 13.70 -4.05
N GLU A 216 -15.43 14.41 -4.38
CA GLU A 216 -14.92 14.48 -5.77
C GLU A 216 -13.95 13.34 -6.12
N HIS A 217 -13.56 12.48 -5.16
CA HIS A 217 -12.65 11.35 -5.41
C HIS A 217 -13.26 10.00 -5.01
N ASP A 218 -12.75 8.94 -5.66
CA ASP A 218 -13.17 7.56 -5.46
C ASP A 218 -12.77 7.06 -4.06
N ARG A 219 -13.76 6.87 -3.19
CA ARG A 219 -13.66 6.36 -1.80
C ARG A 219 -13.06 4.97 -1.68
N SER A 220 -12.72 4.35 -2.80
CA SER A 220 -12.18 2.99 -2.85
C SER A 220 -10.66 2.94 -2.89
N ILE A 221 -9.90 4.04 -3.07
CA ILE A 221 -8.43 4.01 -3.15
C ILE A 221 -7.76 4.56 -1.87
N TYR A 222 -6.84 3.76 -1.31
CA TYR A 222 -6.01 4.09 -0.17
C TYR A 222 -4.53 3.93 -0.56
N VAL A 223 -3.68 4.86 -0.14
CA VAL A 223 -2.24 4.87 -0.46
C VAL A 223 -1.43 4.92 0.82
N MET A 224 -0.55 3.95 1.03
CA MET A 224 0.46 3.96 2.07
C MET A 224 1.82 4.25 1.42
N SER A 225 2.55 5.24 1.91
CA SER A 225 3.89 5.59 1.43
C SER A 225 4.92 5.38 2.53
N SER A 226 6.11 4.92 2.16
CA SER A 226 7.24 4.76 3.07
C SER A 226 7.82 6.10 3.51
N SER A 227 7.61 7.14 2.71
CA SER A 227 8.09 8.48 2.98
C SER A 227 7.16 9.55 2.42
N ALA A 228 6.77 10.51 3.26
CA ALA A 228 6.04 11.70 2.84
C ALA A 228 6.91 12.61 1.96
N GLY A 229 7.90 13.28 2.56
CA GLY A 229 8.82 14.23 1.90
C GLY A 229 10.25 14.08 2.39
N THR A 230 10.62 12.85 2.75
CA THR A 230 11.96 12.45 3.21
C THR A 230 12.53 11.39 2.27
N ASP A 231 13.77 10.98 2.48
CA ASP A 231 14.28 9.77 1.80
C ASP A 231 13.54 8.52 2.32
N SER A 232 13.56 7.45 1.52
CA SER A 232 13.31 6.07 1.97
C SER A 232 14.64 5.31 1.96
N TYR A 233 14.87 4.47 2.95
CA TYR A 233 16.15 3.78 3.15
C TYR A 233 16.03 2.27 3.02
N GLU A 234 17.11 1.63 2.57
CA GLU A 234 17.31 0.17 2.63
C GLU A 234 18.26 -0.20 3.78
N ALA A 235 18.06 -1.37 4.37
CA ALA A 235 18.97 -1.93 5.37
C ALA A 235 19.04 -3.46 5.25
N GLU A 236 20.17 -4.03 5.68
CA GLU A 236 20.35 -5.48 5.74
C GLU A 236 19.69 -6.09 6.98
N PHE A 237 18.91 -7.14 6.76
CA PHE A 237 18.28 -7.94 7.80
C PHE A 237 18.48 -9.42 7.48
N ASN A 238 19.14 -10.14 8.38
CA ASN A 238 19.47 -11.57 8.22
C ASN A 238 20.14 -11.90 6.87
N GLY A 239 21.06 -11.03 6.43
CA GLY A 239 21.86 -11.23 5.22
C GLY A 239 21.12 -10.92 3.90
N LYS A 240 19.93 -10.32 3.95
CA LYS A 240 19.19 -9.82 2.79
C LYS A 240 18.90 -8.32 2.98
N SER A 241 19.03 -7.53 1.92
CA SER A 241 18.59 -6.13 1.94
C SER A 241 17.07 -6.03 1.80
N TYR A 242 16.45 -5.07 2.50
CA TYR A 242 15.03 -4.71 2.41
C TYR A 242 14.87 -3.20 2.59
N GLY A 243 13.80 -2.62 2.05
CA GLY A 243 13.33 -1.30 2.46
C GLY A 243 13.02 -1.29 3.96
N VAL A 244 13.43 -0.25 4.69
CA VAL A 244 13.20 -0.17 6.15
C VAL A 244 11.71 -0.13 6.47
N PHE A 245 10.94 0.58 5.65
CA PHE A 245 9.48 0.57 5.73
C PHE A 245 8.92 -0.82 5.45
N THR A 246 9.34 -1.45 4.34
CA THR A 246 8.88 -2.80 3.99
C THR A 246 9.21 -3.81 5.09
N GLN A 247 10.37 -3.72 5.72
CA GLN A 247 10.73 -4.60 6.82
C GLN A 247 9.77 -4.48 8.00
N ALA A 248 9.44 -3.24 8.40
CA ALA A 248 8.48 -3.00 9.47
C ALA A 248 7.05 -3.43 9.07
N LEU A 249 6.65 -3.21 7.82
CA LEU A 249 5.38 -3.68 7.25
C LEU A 249 5.28 -5.21 7.35
N LEU A 250 6.31 -5.93 6.89
CA LEU A 250 6.39 -7.39 6.93
C LEU A 250 6.30 -7.92 8.37
N LYS A 251 7.01 -7.31 9.32
CA LYS A 251 6.88 -7.66 10.76
C LYS A 251 5.46 -7.42 11.26
N GLY A 252 4.83 -6.31 10.87
CA GLY A 252 3.45 -5.98 11.20
C GLY A 252 2.45 -7.01 10.67
N LEU A 253 2.74 -7.60 9.51
CA LEU A 253 2.01 -8.72 8.93
C LEU A 253 2.30 -10.07 9.61
N GLY A 254 3.30 -10.14 10.50
CA GLY A 254 3.69 -11.36 11.21
C GLY A 254 4.80 -12.17 10.53
N TRP A 255 5.56 -11.55 9.61
CA TRP A 255 6.72 -12.18 9.00
C TRP A 255 7.85 -12.38 10.02
N ASP A 256 8.33 -13.61 10.12
CA ASP A 256 9.50 -13.97 10.91
C ASP A 256 10.73 -14.03 10.01
N PHE A 257 11.56 -13.00 10.08
CA PHE A 257 12.81 -12.91 9.32
C PHE A 257 13.83 -13.98 9.70
N SER A 258 13.76 -14.57 10.90
CA SER A 258 14.69 -15.64 11.30
C SER A 258 14.37 -16.99 10.66
N GLN A 259 13.10 -17.19 10.31
CA GLN A 259 12.58 -18.41 9.70
C GLN A 259 12.20 -18.24 8.23
N ASP A 260 12.29 -17.02 7.70
CA ASP A 260 11.90 -16.62 6.34
C ASP A 260 10.48 -17.10 5.98
N LYS A 261 9.54 -16.93 6.92
CA LYS A 261 8.14 -17.36 6.77
C LYS A 261 7.18 -16.53 7.61
N LEU A 262 5.89 -16.60 7.28
CA LEU A 262 4.83 -16.05 8.12
C LEU A 262 4.68 -16.88 9.41
N GLY A 263 4.90 -16.28 10.58
CA GLY A 263 4.77 -16.95 11.88
C GLY A 263 3.33 -17.39 12.14
N SER A 264 3.08 -18.45 12.92
CA SER A 264 1.73 -19.01 13.14
C SER A 264 0.82 -18.15 14.01
N ALA A 265 1.38 -17.19 14.76
CA ALA A 265 0.61 -16.24 15.55
C ALA A 265 -0.15 -15.24 14.65
N PRO A 266 -1.23 -14.61 15.17
CA PRO A 266 -1.83 -13.46 14.51
C PRO A 266 -0.79 -12.38 14.21
N ALA A 267 -0.96 -11.70 13.07
CA ALA A 267 -0.10 -10.59 12.69
C ALA A 267 -0.12 -9.49 13.79
N PRO A 268 1.04 -8.97 14.22
CA PRO A 268 1.11 -7.98 15.30
C PRO A 268 0.29 -6.70 15.07
N ALA A 269 0.04 -6.34 13.82
CA ALA A 269 -0.78 -5.17 13.48
C ALA A 269 -2.30 -5.42 13.52
N ILE A 270 -2.76 -6.66 13.75
CA ILE A 270 -4.18 -6.99 13.89
C ILE A 270 -4.71 -6.45 15.21
N GLN A 271 -5.88 -5.82 15.16
CA GLN A 271 -6.64 -5.39 16.33
C GLN A 271 -8.10 -5.76 16.18
N ASN A 272 -8.69 -6.38 17.21
CA ASN A 272 -10.09 -6.83 17.20
C ASN A 272 -10.42 -7.65 15.93
N ASP A 273 -9.57 -8.64 15.63
CA ASP A 273 -9.70 -9.53 14.45
C ASP A 273 -9.74 -8.81 13.09
N ARG A 274 -9.22 -7.58 13.04
CA ARG A 274 -9.12 -6.79 11.81
C ARG A 274 -7.68 -6.35 11.58
N LEU A 275 -7.19 -6.57 10.37
CA LEU A 275 -5.99 -5.90 9.86
C LEU A 275 -6.43 -4.66 9.11
N THR A 276 -5.94 -3.49 9.52
CA THR A 276 -6.30 -2.22 8.90
C THR A 276 -5.09 -1.43 8.45
N THR A 277 -5.30 -0.45 7.58
CA THR A 277 -4.25 0.47 7.14
C THR A 277 -3.66 1.28 8.30
N ASP A 278 -4.48 1.75 9.24
CA ASP A 278 -3.99 2.46 10.41
C ASP A 278 -3.27 1.54 11.40
N GLY A 279 -3.74 0.29 11.55
CA GLY A 279 -3.07 -0.72 12.36
C GLY A 279 -1.65 -0.99 11.85
N LEU A 280 -1.51 -1.19 10.54
CA LEU A 280 -0.20 -1.34 9.89
C LEU A 280 0.66 -0.09 10.03
N LEU A 281 0.13 1.11 9.71
CA LEU A 281 0.90 2.35 9.79
C LEU A 281 1.40 2.61 11.22
N ARG A 282 0.56 2.35 12.23
CA ARG A 282 0.92 2.50 13.64
C ARG A 282 2.06 1.55 14.00
N TYR A 283 1.92 0.27 13.65
CA TYR A 283 2.96 -0.72 13.89
C TYR A 283 4.29 -0.31 13.23
N ILE A 284 4.23 0.12 11.97
CA ILE A 284 5.40 0.58 11.21
C ILE A 284 6.08 1.75 11.92
N LYS A 285 5.34 2.79 12.31
CA LYS A 285 5.90 3.96 13.01
C LYS A 285 6.59 3.60 14.33
N GLU A 286 6.10 2.58 15.02
CA GLU A 286 6.67 2.10 16.28
C GLU A 286 7.90 1.20 16.10
N HIS A 287 8.00 0.46 14.98
CA HIS A 287 8.97 -0.62 14.81
C HIS A 287 9.96 -0.45 13.65
N GLN A 288 9.82 0.58 12.80
CA GLN A 288 10.80 0.87 11.77
C GLN A 288 12.14 1.30 12.37
N ALA A 289 13.24 1.00 11.66
CA ALA A 289 14.60 1.25 12.15
C ALA A 289 14.95 2.75 12.27
N TYR A 290 14.36 3.58 11.41
CA TYR A 290 14.58 5.03 11.42
C TYR A 290 13.44 5.76 12.15
N PRO A 291 13.74 6.77 12.99
CA PRO A 291 12.70 7.58 13.62
C PRO A 291 11.83 8.28 12.56
N TYR A 292 10.53 8.45 12.86
CA TYR A 292 9.61 9.23 12.01
C TYR A 292 9.49 10.71 12.42
N LYS A 293 10.14 11.11 13.53
CA LYS A 293 10.14 12.50 14.05
C LYS A 293 11.57 12.96 14.36
N ARG A 294 11.88 14.22 14.04
CA ARG A 294 13.10 14.89 14.51
C ARG A 294 13.01 15.10 16.02
N SER A 295 14.10 14.84 16.71
CA SER A 295 14.33 15.28 18.09
C SER A 295 15.58 16.14 18.13
N LEU A 296 15.64 17.12 19.02
CA LEU A 296 16.85 17.92 19.27
C LEU A 296 18.06 17.07 19.65
N THR A 297 17.82 15.88 20.20
CA THR A 297 18.85 14.93 20.66
C THR A 297 19.10 13.77 19.69
N ASN A 298 18.31 13.64 18.62
CA ASN A 298 18.42 12.54 17.67
C ASN A 298 18.69 13.08 16.26
N THR A 299 19.94 12.93 15.82
CA THR A 299 20.42 13.35 14.49
C THR A 299 20.33 12.22 13.45
N ASN A 300 19.73 11.07 13.80
CA ASN A 300 19.59 9.98 12.85
C ASN A 300 18.73 10.42 11.64
N PRO A 301 18.97 9.82 10.46
CA PRO A 301 18.08 9.97 9.32
C PRO A 301 16.64 9.63 9.71
N ILE A 302 15.69 10.28 9.04
CA ILE A 302 14.26 10.13 9.34
C ILE A 302 13.56 9.62 8.12
N GLN A 303 12.68 8.66 8.35
CA GLN A 303 11.77 8.13 7.35
C GLN A 303 10.36 8.28 7.87
N HIS A 304 9.54 9.04 7.15
CA HIS A 304 8.23 9.44 7.61
C HIS A 304 7.11 8.74 6.82
N PRO A 305 6.69 7.53 7.22
CA PRO A 305 5.63 6.83 6.53
C PRO A 305 4.28 7.52 6.75
N MET A 306 3.43 7.44 5.73
CA MET A 306 2.14 8.09 5.68
C MET A 306 1.10 7.19 5.05
N VAL A 307 -0.17 7.40 5.38
CA VAL A 307 -1.31 6.79 4.70
C VAL A 307 -2.31 7.86 4.29
N THR A 308 -2.95 7.65 3.15
CA THR A 308 -4.11 8.39 2.67
C THR A 308 -5.38 7.59 2.96
N GLY A 309 -6.48 8.30 3.24
CA GLY A 309 -7.74 7.67 3.70
C GLY A 309 -8.58 8.55 4.63
N GLY A 310 -8.05 9.71 5.03
CA GLY A 310 -8.87 10.71 5.72
C GLY A 310 -9.24 10.28 7.12
N ALA A 311 -10.53 10.44 7.43
CA ALA A 311 -11.12 10.09 8.72
C ALA A 311 -11.65 8.66 8.81
N ARG A 312 -11.45 7.84 7.77
CA ARG A 312 -11.92 6.46 7.72
C ARG A 312 -10.77 5.51 7.44
N ASP A 313 -10.56 4.57 8.34
CA ASP A 313 -9.56 3.51 8.22
C ASP A 313 -10.05 2.42 7.25
N MET A 314 -9.15 1.91 6.40
CA MET A 314 -9.45 0.79 5.53
C MET A 314 -9.20 -0.53 6.26
N VAL A 315 -10.26 -1.33 6.41
CA VAL A 315 -10.11 -2.75 6.78
C VAL A 315 -9.57 -3.52 5.59
N ILE A 316 -8.37 -4.07 5.73
CA ILE A 316 -7.69 -4.88 4.71
C ILE A 316 -8.24 -6.31 4.79
N PHE A 317 -8.20 -6.92 5.98
CA PHE A 317 -8.70 -8.27 6.24
C PHE A 317 -9.45 -8.35 7.58
N THR A 318 -10.45 -9.22 7.63
CA THR A 318 -11.14 -9.66 8.86
C THR A 318 -10.87 -11.15 9.04
N PHE A 319 -10.63 -11.61 10.26
CA PHE A 319 -10.26 -13.00 10.60
C PHE A 319 -11.34 -13.73 11.39
#